data_AF-A0A2H3AX83-F1
#
_entry.id   AF-A0A2H3AX83-F1
#
_cell.length_a   1.000
_cell.length_b   1.000
_cell.length_c   1.000
_cell.angle_alpha   90.00
_cell.angle_beta   90.00
_cell.angle_gamma   90.00
#
_symmetry.space_group_name_H-M   'P 1'
#
loop_
_entity.id
_entity.type
_entity.pdbx_description
1 polymer ?
#
loop_
_entity_poly.entity_id
_entity_poly.type
_entity_poly.pdbx_seq_one_letter_code
_entity_poly.pdbx_strand_id
1 'polypeptide(L)'
;MQRDSIAQMIQGTWKNPSDTLSILLIIGGDVVLKALAQLTGRSFTPIAFSFGWVSYSFNTLMSVLGDGRLVPAPDYPAKLINAENGYKRDSKSWVLGRLLRDFERPLGDNVGLSITVFEAVEEDLAGVPSVDLWWYSGLVVIVIQHALAAIPCGLHRNWSILFITAAGTMLALITGALPQWRREKWACRRKTKKVCSITGGNGTRYVMVILGNGVGLDLEDLAAAESPRMRRRGKDDNFEFFFTQVVCLLLGTLWIIFLITVTALKEDTWYLLGVGGLGMVQNVVVAGTERHIGTSGIHLKKIEEYQQEKVMDTLMDLEEHYPKVGKSLVTEFFPSSLHEAETQWWTGSKEGYEKLRRERRPNSSPKQGPVTYDVAQARQHHAEIIMKKKSSPPTIQYADRNP
;
A
#
# COMPACT_ATOMS: atom_id res chain seq x y z
N MET A 1 47.40 -14.25 25.28
CA MET A 1 46.94 -12.91 25.71
C MET A 1 45.92 -12.28 24.75
N GLN A 2 46.27 -11.92 23.51
CA GLN A 2 45.32 -11.21 22.62
C GLN A 2 44.14 -12.10 22.16
N ARG A 3 44.37 -13.40 21.88
CA ARG A 3 43.30 -14.38 21.59
C ARG A 3 42.39 -14.64 22.80
N ASP A 4 42.95 -14.72 24.00
CA ASP A 4 42.19 -14.95 25.23
C ASP A 4 41.32 -13.73 25.58
N SER A 5 41.81 -12.53 25.30
CA SER A 5 41.06 -11.28 25.43
C SER A 5 39.88 -11.21 24.44
N ILE A 6 40.08 -11.62 23.18
CA ILE A 6 38.99 -11.69 22.19
C ILE A 6 37.96 -12.75 22.60
N ALA A 7 38.40 -13.92 23.02
CA ALA A 7 37.49 -14.99 23.47
C ALA A 7 36.67 -14.57 24.71
N GLN A 8 37.28 -13.87 25.67
CA GLN A 8 36.59 -13.32 26.84
C GLN A 8 35.63 -12.20 26.48
N MET A 9 35.99 -11.31 25.54
CA MET A 9 35.08 -10.28 25.02
C MET A 9 33.87 -10.91 24.33
N ILE A 10 34.09 -11.88 23.44
CA ILE A 10 33.02 -12.62 22.76
C ILE A 10 32.13 -13.30 23.81
N GLN A 11 32.72 -14.04 24.77
CA GLN A 11 31.96 -14.71 25.82
C GLN A 11 31.16 -13.72 26.69
N GLY A 12 31.71 -12.54 26.96
CA GLY A 12 31.02 -11.45 27.65
C GLY A 12 29.80 -10.94 26.86
N THR A 13 29.97 -10.67 25.57
CA THR A 13 28.87 -10.26 24.67
C THR A 13 27.78 -11.32 24.61
N TRP A 14 28.12 -12.61 24.55
CA TRP A 14 27.14 -13.71 24.56
C TRP A 14 26.55 -14.00 25.94
N LYS A 15 27.15 -13.52 27.03
CA LYS A 15 26.54 -13.64 28.37
C LYS A 15 25.51 -12.55 28.62
N ASN A 16 25.81 -11.31 28.22
CA ASN A 16 24.91 -10.17 28.34
C ASN A 16 25.01 -9.28 27.10
N PRO A 17 24.14 -9.51 26.09
CA PRO A 17 24.23 -8.83 24.80
C PRO A 17 23.68 -7.39 24.83
N SER A 18 23.97 -6.59 25.86
CA SER A 18 23.50 -5.19 25.98
C SER A 18 23.92 -4.33 24.78
N ASP A 19 25.13 -4.56 24.25
CA ASP A 19 25.70 -3.75 23.17
C ASP A 19 25.10 -4.08 21.79
N THR A 20 24.50 -5.27 21.64
CA THR A 20 23.83 -5.68 20.39
C THR A 20 22.48 -4.98 20.19
N LEU A 21 21.88 -4.45 21.27
CA LEU A 21 20.63 -3.68 21.23
C LEU A 21 20.80 -2.44 20.36
N SER A 22 21.95 -1.76 20.42
CA SER A 22 22.29 -0.59 19.61
C SER A 22 22.24 -0.86 18.11
N ILE A 23 22.67 -2.04 17.67
CA ILE A 23 22.65 -2.44 16.26
C ILE A 23 21.21 -2.69 15.79
N LEU A 24 20.42 -3.39 16.60
CA LEU A 24 19.01 -3.69 16.30
C LEU A 24 18.14 -2.42 16.27
N LEU A 25 18.48 -1.40 17.05
CA LEU A 25 17.84 -0.09 17.04
C LEU A 25 18.06 0.67 15.73
N ILE A 26 19.25 0.57 15.13
CA ILE A 26 19.62 1.32 13.91
C ILE A 26 18.84 0.81 12.68
N ILE A 27 18.72 -0.50 12.50
CA ILE A 27 18.17 -1.10 11.27
C ILE A 27 16.62 -1.15 11.29
N GLY A 28 16.02 -1.14 12.49
CA GLY A 28 14.61 -1.50 12.64
C GLY A 28 13.56 -0.42 12.31
N GLY A 29 13.94 0.85 12.20
CA GLY A 29 12.98 1.96 12.08
C GLY A 29 12.10 1.90 10.82
N ASP A 30 12.71 1.67 9.66
CA ASP A 30 11.99 1.56 8.37
C ASP A 30 11.10 0.31 8.30
N VAL A 31 11.55 -0.79 8.93
CA VAL A 31 10.77 -2.01 9.05
C VAL A 31 9.48 -1.77 9.83
N VAL A 32 9.59 -1.10 11.00
CA VAL A 32 8.43 -0.73 11.82
C VAL A 32 7.49 0.20 11.05
N LEU A 33 8.02 1.21 10.36
CA LEU A 33 7.23 2.14 9.53
C LEU A 33 6.40 1.40 8.46
N LYS A 34 7.03 0.49 7.71
CA LYS A 34 6.35 -0.30 6.67
C LYS A 34 5.36 -1.30 7.26
N ALA A 35 5.67 -1.93 8.38
CA ALA A 35 4.76 -2.83 9.08
C ALA A 35 3.52 -2.08 9.61
N LEU A 36 3.71 -0.86 10.16
CA LEU A 36 2.62 0.03 10.54
C LEU A 36 1.77 0.42 9.33
N ALA A 37 2.40 0.85 8.24
CA ALA A 37 1.68 1.20 7.02
C ALA A 37 0.81 0.03 6.53
N GLN A 38 1.29 -1.21 6.66
CA GLN A 38 0.53 -2.44 6.35
C GLN A 38 -0.62 -2.73 7.30
N LEU A 39 -0.41 -2.68 8.61
CA LEU A 39 -1.41 -3.13 9.60
C LEU A 39 -2.46 -2.06 9.94
N THR A 40 -2.11 -0.79 9.77
CA THR A 40 -2.96 0.33 10.16
C THR A 40 -4.17 0.50 9.24
N GLY A 41 -5.26 1.02 9.81
CA GLY A 41 -6.47 1.39 9.08
C GLY A 41 -7.77 1.03 9.79
N ARG A 42 -7.68 0.13 10.77
CA ARG A 42 -8.72 -0.10 11.78
C ARG A 42 -8.38 0.69 13.05
N SER A 43 -9.33 0.82 13.97
CA SER A 43 -9.11 1.49 15.26
C SER A 43 -8.08 0.77 16.14
N PHE A 44 -7.85 -0.52 15.90
CA PHE A 44 -6.87 -1.33 16.59
C PHE A 44 -5.88 -1.94 15.59
N THR A 45 -4.59 -1.77 15.88
CA THR A 45 -3.47 -2.23 15.05
C THR A 45 -2.57 -3.13 15.89
N PRO A 46 -2.64 -4.46 15.72
CA PRO A 46 -1.83 -5.40 16.49
C PRO A 46 -0.41 -5.42 15.92
N ILE A 47 0.43 -4.52 16.38
CA ILE A 47 1.84 -4.48 16.01
C ILE A 47 2.71 -4.90 17.19
N ALA A 48 3.64 -5.82 16.94
CA ALA A 48 4.51 -6.34 17.98
C ALA A 48 5.58 -5.31 18.40
N PHE A 49 5.92 -5.32 19.68
CA PHE A 49 7.03 -4.53 20.20
C PHE A 49 8.35 -5.05 19.62
N SER A 50 9.26 -4.17 19.22
CA SER A 50 10.58 -4.52 18.70
C SER A 50 11.58 -3.38 18.95
N PHE A 51 12.87 -3.63 18.78
CA PHE A 51 13.87 -2.58 18.97
C PHE A 51 13.82 -1.48 17.89
N GLY A 52 13.14 -1.69 16.76
CA GLY A 52 13.02 -0.67 15.70
C GLY A 52 12.21 0.56 16.08
N TRP A 53 11.39 0.47 17.13
CA TRP A 53 10.44 1.52 17.51
C TRP A 53 11.10 2.84 17.90
N VAL A 54 12.25 2.82 18.57
CA VAL A 54 12.93 4.06 19.00
C VAL A 54 13.39 4.87 17.78
N SER A 55 14.03 4.21 16.81
CA SER A 55 14.45 4.83 15.55
C SER A 55 13.25 5.36 14.76
N TYR A 56 12.20 4.56 14.66
CA TYR A 56 10.93 4.97 14.04
C TYR A 56 10.32 6.21 14.73
N SER A 57 10.28 6.26 16.06
CA SER A 57 9.67 7.37 16.79
C SER A 57 10.45 8.67 16.64
N PHE A 58 11.79 8.61 16.54
CA PHE A 58 12.60 9.78 16.23
C PHE A 58 12.35 10.31 14.81
N ASN A 59 12.28 9.41 13.82
CA ASN A 59 11.92 9.79 12.44
C ASN A 59 10.50 10.36 12.34
N THR A 60 9.56 9.80 13.10
CA THR A 60 8.17 10.28 13.17
C THR A 60 8.12 11.68 13.76
N LEU A 61 8.91 11.98 14.80
CA LEU A 61 8.99 13.33 15.35
C LEU A 61 9.46 14.34 14.30
N MET A 62 10.47 13.98 13.49
CA MET A 62 10.94 14.83 12.39
C MET A 62 9.86 15.05 11.32
N SER A 63 9.15 13.99 10.90
CA SER A 63 8.08 14.12 9.88
C SER A 63 6.89 14.93 10.41
N VAL A 64 6.49 14.72 11.66
CA VAL A 64 5.40 15.45 12.32
C VAL A 64 5.67 16.95 12.41
N LEU A 65 6.93 17.35 12.62
CA LEU A 65 7.37 18.76 12.59
C LEU A 65 7.51 19.32 11.16
N GLY A 66 7.87 18.46 10.20
CA GLY A 66 8.02 18.81 8.80
C GLY A 66 6.69 18.84 8.04
N ASP A 67 6.43 17.77 7.29
CA ASP A 67 5.30 17.60 6.38
C ASP A 67 4.04 17.05 7.05
N GLY A 68 4.16 16.59 8.30
CA GLY A 68 3.08 16.10 9.14
C GLY A 68 2.63 14.68 8.83
N ARG A 69 3.43 13.89 8.09
CA ARG A 69 3.06 12.55 7.61
C ARG A 69 3.36 11.46 8.65
N LEU A 70 2.49 10.46 8.70
CA LEU A 70 2.79 9.17 9.33
C LEU A 70 2.97 8.08 8.29
N VAL A 71 2.24 8.17 7.18
CA VAL A 71 2.29 7.18 6.10
C VAL A 71 3.59 7.38 5.30
N PRO A 72 4.35 6.30 5.03
CA PRO A 72 5.56 6.38 4.23
C PRO A 72 5.27 6.80 2.79
N ALA A 73 6.31 7.23 2.09
CA ALA A 73 6.28 7.37 0.64
C ALA A 73 5.96 6.00 -0.02
N PRO A 74 5.37 5.99 -1.23
CA PRO A 74 5.12 4.75 -1.97
C PRO A 74 6.43 4.00 -2.21
N ASP A 75 6.39 2.69 -1.96
CA ASP A 75 7.54 1.79 -2.11
C ASP A 75 7.52 0.99 -3.42
N TYR A 76 6.49 1.18 -4.24
CA TYR A 76 6.40 0.67 -5.59
C TYR A 76 5.91 1.78 -6.52
N PRO A 77 6.58 2.01 -7.67
CA PRO A 77 6.16 3.01 -8.63
C PRO A 77 4.84 2.58 -9.26
N ALA A 78 3.84 3.46 -9.18
CA ALA A 78 2.56 3.25 -9.82
C ALA A 78 2.15 4.54 -10.53
N LYS A 79 1.62 4.40 -11.74
CA LYS A 79 0.98 5.46 -12.50
C LYS A 79 -0.51 5.19 -12.57
N LEU A 80 -1.27 6.26 -12.39
CA LEU A 80 -2.71 6.25 -12.58
C LEU A 80 -3.04 6.96 -13.89
N ILE A 81 -3.84 6.31 -14.73
CA ILE A 81 -4.30 6.84 -16.01
C ILE A 81 -5.82 6.87 -15.98
N ASN A 82 -6.41 8.03 -16.20
CA ASN A 82 -7.85 8.16 -16.28
C ASN A 82 -8.34 7.69 -17.67
N ALA A 83 -9.28 6.75 -17.69
CA ALA A 83 -9.74 6.14 -18.93
C ALA A 83 -10.51 7.09 -19.84
N GLU A 84 -11.06 8.18 -19.32
CA GLU A 84 -11.93 9.07 -20.10
C GLU A 84 -11.14 10.11 -20.90
N ASN A 85 -10.11 10.68 -20.27
CA ASN A 85 -9.32 11.77 -20.84
C ASN A 85 -7.86 11.37 -21.11
N GLY A 86 -7.42 10.19 -20.69
CA GLY A 86 -6.03 9.74 -20.83
C GLY A 86 -5.03 10.49 -19.96
N TYR A 87 -5.50 11.29 -18.99
CA TYR A 87 -4.60 12.06 -18.12
C TYR A 87 -3.87 11.12 -17.17
N LYS A 88 -2.54 11.30 -17.11
CA LYS A 88 -1.63 10.44 -16.37
C LYS A 88 -1.11 11.16 -15.12
N ARG A 89 -0.98 10.43 -14.02
CA ARG A 89 -0.40 10.90 -12.77
C ARG A 89 0.54 9.85 -12.20
N ASP A 90 1.72 10.27 -11.77
CA ASP A 90 2.54 9.46 -10.89
C ASP A 90 1.88 9.39 -9.50
N SER A 91 1.68 8.19 -8.99
CA SER A 91 1.04 7.96 -7.70
C SER A 91 2.00 8.30 -6.56
N LYS A 92 1.54 9.18 -5.67
CA LYS A 92 2.17 9.45 -4.37
C LYS A 92 1.57 8.64 -3.23
N SER A 93 0.60 7.77 -3.52
CA SER A 93 -0.07 6.95 -2.51
C SER A 93 0.66 5.63 -2.29
N TRP A 94 1.04 5.41 -1.04
CA TRP A 94 1.58 4.12 -0.58
C TRP A 94 0.58 2.96 -0.79
N VAL A 95 -0.73 3.21 -0.61
CA VAL A 95 -1.77 2.19 -0.81
C VAL A 95 -1.82 1.74 -2.27
N LEU A 96 -1.76 2.68 -3.22
CA LEU A 96 -1.79 2.34 -4.65
C LEU A 96 -0.50 1.64 -5.11
N GLY A 97 0.66 2.07 -4.59
CA GLY A 97 1.93 1.39 -4.84
C GLY A 97 1.88 -0.06 -4.37
N ARG A 98 1.45 -0.30 -3.12
CA ARG A 98 1.32 -1.65 -2.58
C ARG A 98 0.28 -2.49 -3.30
N LEU A 99 -0.86 -1.90 -3.66
CA LEU A 99 -1.89 -2.61 -4.43
C LEU A 99 -1.33 -3.14 -5.75
N LEU A 100 -0.58 -2.33 -6.49
CA LEU A 100 0.03 -2.75 -7.75
C LEU A 100 1.13 -3.80 -7.53
N ARG A 101 2.04 -3.55 -6.58
CA ARG A 101 3.12 -4.49 -6.23
C ARG A 101 2.60 -5.89 -5.90
N ASP A 102 1.53 -5.95 -5.13
CA ASP A 102 0.95 -7.21 -4.67
C ASP A 102 0.07 -7.88 -5.76
N PHE A 103 -0.32 -7.13 -6.79
CA PHE A 103 -1.04 -7.66 -7.94
C PHE A 103 -0.10 -8.25 -9.00
N GLU A 104 1.08 -7.65 -9.20
CA GLU A 104 2.02 -8.09 -10.24
C GLU A 104 2.66 -9.44 -9.90
N ARG A 105 2.65 -10.36 -10.87
CA ARG A 105 3.18 -11.72 -10.73
C ARG A 105 4.00 -12.13 -11.95
N PRO A 106 4.94 -13.07 -11.86
CA PRO A 106 5.64 -13.56 -13.06
C PRO A 106 4.65 -14.05 -14.13
N LEU A 107 4.68 -13.44 -15.32
CA LEU A 107 3.90 -13.86 -16.49
C LEU A 107 4.73 -14.80 -17.37
N GLY A 108 4.07 -15.77 -17.99
CA GLY A 108 4.72 -16.66 -18.96
C GLY A 108 5.30 -15.90 -20.15
N ASP A 109 6.32 -16.47 -20.80
CA ASP A 109 7.15 -15.78 -21.80
C ASP A 109 6.35 -15.24 -23.00
N ASN A 110 5.20 -15.86 -23.30
CA ASN A 110 4.33 -15.52 -24.42
C ASN A 110 3.28 -14.45 -24.10
N VAL A 111 3.41 -13.67 -23.01
CA VAL A 111 2.42 -12.64 -22.64
C VAL A 111 3.04 -11.24 -22.71
N GLY A 112 2.80 -10.49 -23.78
CA GLY A 112 3.29 -9.11 -23.91
C GLY A 112 2.68 -8.15 -22.89
N LEU A 113 1.38 -8.31 -22.60
CA LEU A 113 0.65 -7.49 -21.61
C LEU A 113 -0.50 -8.31 -21.01
N SER A 114 -0.72 -8.17 -19.70
CA SER A 114 -1.93 -8.61 -19.00
C SER A 114 -2.69 -7.40 -18.47
N ILE A 115 -3.97 -7.30 -18.84
CA ILE A 115 -4.88 -6.29 -18.32
C ILE A 115 -5.99 -7.00 -17.57
N THR A 116 -6.11 -6.74 -16.27
CA THR A 116 -7.22 -7.26 -15.46
C THR A 116 -8.20 -6.16 -15.14
N VAL A 117 -9.47 -6.39 -15.46
CA VAL A 117 -10.58 -5.49 -15.13
C VAL A 117 -11.17 -5.89 -13.79
N PHE A 118 -11.26 -4.89 -12.92
CA PHE A 118 -11.80 -4.97 -11.58
C PHE A 118 -12.97 -4.03 -11.42
N GLU A 119 -13.91 -4.41 -10.57
CA GLU A 119 -15.02 -3.57 -10.15
C GLU A 119 -14.91 -3.28 -8.66
N ALA A 120 -15.13 -2.02 -8.28
CA ALA A 120 -15.19 -1.65 -6.87
C ALA A 120 -16.42 -2.27 -6.19
N VAL A 121 -16.22 -2.83 -5.00
CA VAL A 121 -17.26 -3.46 -4.17
C VAL A 121 -17.74 -2.48 -3.09
N GLU A 122 -18.94 -2.71 -2.55
CA GLU A 122 -19.70 -1.93 -1.55
C GLU A 122 -18.95 -0.86 -0.71
N GLU A 123 -19.62 0.28 -0.53
CA GLU A 123 -19.10 1.50 0.10
C GLU A 123 -18.63 1.31 1.56
N ASP A 124 -19.32 0.49 2.35
CA ASP A 124 -19.05 0.36 3.79
C ASP A 124 -17.66 -0.24 4.08
N LEU A 125 -17.09 -0.93 3.08
CA LEU A 125 -15.76 -1.52 3.16
C LEU A 125 -14.67 -0.54 2.69
N ALA A 126 -15.03 0.55 1.99
CA ALA A 126 -14.08 1.48 1.38
C ALA A 126 -13.21 2.20 2.43
N GLY A 127 -11.89 2.02 2.34
CA GLY A 127 -10.91 2.56 3.26
C GLY A 127 -10.83 1.84 4.61
N VAL A 128 -11.34 0.61 4.67
CA VAL A 128 -11.19 -0.30 5.83
C VAL A 128 -10.53 -1.59 5.35
N PRO A 129 -9.27 -1.86 5.73
CA PRO A 129 -8.60 -3.11 5.41
C PRO A 129 -9.35 -4.34 5.90
N SER A 130 -9.40 -5.39 5.08
CA SER A 130 -9.77 -6.73 5.54
C SER A 130 -8.72 -7.27 6.51
N VAL A 131 -9.15 -8.05 7.49
CA VAL A 131 -8.25 -8.76 8.39
C VAL A 131 -7.74 -10.01 7.69
N ASP A 132 -6.45 -10.30 7.84
CA ASP A 132 -5.80 -11.49 7.31
C ASP A 132 -4.90 -12.14 8.37
N LEU A 133 -4.22 -13.22 7.97
CA LEU A 133 -3.31 -13.95 8.84
C LEU A 133 -2.21 -13.06 9.43
N TRP A 134 -1.68 -12.13 8.64
CA TRP A 134 -0.61 -11.22 9.05
C TRP A 134 -1.06 -10.22 10.11
N TRP A 135 -2.32 -9.80 10.07
CA TRP A 135 -2.93 -9.03 11.15
C TRP A 135 -3.05 -9.86 12.44
N TYR A 136 -3.52 -11.11 12.37
CA TYR A 136 -3.58 -11.99 13.55
C TYR A 136 -2.19 -12.35 14.10
N SER A 137 -1.17 -12.42 13.24
CA SER A 137 0.21 -12.71 13.65
C SER A 137 0.72 -11.72 14.70
N GLY A 138 0.33 -10.45 14.62
CA GLY A 138 0.70 -9.44 15.59
C GLY A 138 0.14 -9.71 16.98
N LEU A 139 -1.13 -10.13 17.08
CA LEU A 139 -1.76 -10.52 18.34
C LEU A 139 -1.06 -11.74 18.95
N VAL A 140 -0.81 -12.77 18.14
CA VAL A 140 -0.14 -13.99 18.57
C VAL A 140 1.26 -13.68 19.10
N VAL A 141 2.03 -12.87 18.39
CA VAL A 141 3.38 -12.48 18.81
C VAL A 141 3.35 -11.63 20.07
N ILE A 142 2.41 -10.69 20.23
CA ILE A 142 2.26 -9.93 21.47
C ILE A 142 2.04 -10.88 22.67
N VAL A 143 1.18 -11.89 22.53
CA VAL A 143 0.94 -12.87 23.60
C VAL A 143 2.21 -13.67 23.91
N ILE A 144 2.92 -14.15 22.89
CA ILE A 144 4.17 -14.89 23.06
C ILE A 144 5.23 -14.00 23.73
N GLN A 145 5.34 -12.72 23.34
CA GLN A 145 6.27 -11.77 23.95
C GLN A 145 6.01 -11.60 25.45
N HIS A 146 4.74 -11.47 25.86
CA HIS A 146 4.41 -11.36 27.29
C HIS A 146 4.66 -12.66 28.05
N ALA A 147 4.41 -13.82 27.43
CA ALA A 147 4.74 -15.11 28.02
C ALA A 147 6.25 -15.27 28.24
N LEU A 148 7.07 -14.92 27.23
CA LEU A 148 8.53 -14.93 27.35
C LEU A 148 9.03 -13.94 28.40
N ALA A 149 8.43 -12.76 28.47
CA ALA A 149 8.80 -11.72 29.42
C ALA A 149 8.40 -12.04 30.87
N ALA A 150 7.44 -12.95 31.08
CA ALA A 150 7.01 -13.39 32.41
C ALA A 150 7.91 -14.48 33.03
N ILE A 151 8.73 -15.17 32.22
CA ILE A 151 9.61 -16.25 32.71
C ILE A 151 10.59 -15.75 33.80
N PRO A 152 11.31 -14.62 33.62
CA PRO A 152 12.20 -14.08 34.65
C PRO A 152 11.47 -13.67 35.94
N CYS A 153 10.19 -13.31 35.86
CA CYS A 153 9.40 -12.97 37.04
C CYS A 153 9.21 -14.18 37.94
N GLY A 154 8.97 -15.36 37.35
CA GLY A 154 8.81 -16.62 38.09
C GLY A 154 10.13 -17.22 38.56
N LEU A 155 11.16 -17.21 37.72
CA LEU A 155 12.44 -17.89 38.01
C LEU A 155 13.41 -17.03 38.83
N HIS A 156 13.53 -15.74 38.50
CA HIS A 156 14.54 -14.84 39.07
C HIS A 156 13.94 -13.73 39.93
N ARG A 157 12.61 -13.70 40.12
CA ARG A 157 11.86 -12.60 40.78
C ARG A 157 12.12 -11.22 40.14
N ASN A 158 12.51 -11.22 38.87
CA ASN A 158 12.83 -10.01 38.11
C ASN A 158 11.62 -9.61 37.24
N TRP A 159 10.93 -8.54 37.64
CA TRP A 159 9.73 -8.02 36.96
C TRP A 159 10.06 -7.03 35.84
N SER A 160 11.34 -6.64 35.71
CA SER A 160 11.76 -5.54 34.84
C SER A 160 11.47 -5.82 33.37
N ILE A 161 11.68 -7.05 32.91
CA ILE A 161 11.49 -7.44 31.50
C ILE A 161 10.01 -7.48 31.13
N LEU A 162 9.15 -7.97 32.03
CA LEU A 162 7.71 -7.93 31.84
C LEU A 162 7.20 -6.49 31.77
N PHE A 163 7.66 -5.64 32.69
CA PHE A 163 7.31 -4.21 32.69
C PHE A 163 7.72 -3.51 31.40
N ILE A 164 8.97 -3.70 30.96
CA ILE A 164 9.49 -3.12 29.71
C ILE A 164 8.73 -3.66 28.49
N THR A 165 8.42 -4.95 28.45
CA THR A 165 7.66 -5.54 27.34
C THR A 165 6.24 -4.97 27.28
N ALA A 166 5.57 -4.83 28.43
CA ALA A 166 4.23 -4.26 28.51
C ALA A 166 4.23 -2.77 28.13
N ALA A 167 5.18 -1.98 28.64
CA ALA A 167 5.31 -0.56 28.32
C ALA A 167 5.61 -0.35 26.81
N GLY A 168 6.56 -1.10 26.25
CA GLY A 168 6.90 -1.03 24.83
C GLY A 168 5.73 -1.45 23.93
N THR A 169 4.98 -2.48 24.33
CA THR A 169 3.77 -2.91 23.61
C THR A 169 2.69 -1.83 23.67
N MET A 170 2.45 -1.23 24.83
CA MET A 170 1.46 -0.17 24.98
C MET A 170 1.81 1.05 24.09
N LEU A 171 3.07 1.48 24.10
CA LEU A 171 3.54 2.57 23.23
C LEU A 171 3.35 2.22 21.74
N ALA A 172 3.69 1.00 21.33
CA ALA A 172 3.51 0.50 19.97
C ALA A 172 2.03 0.52 19.54
N LEU A 173 1.14 -0.01 20.39
CA LEU A 173 -0.30 -0.07 20.13
C LEU A 173 -0.94 1.31 20.07
N ILE A 174 -0.57 2.24 20.97
CA ILE A 174 -1.07 3.62 20.94
C ILE A 174 -0.64 4.30 19.63
N THR A 175 0.62 4.11 19.23
CA THR A 175 1.14 4.70 17.98
C THR A 175 0.41 4.16 16.74
N GLY A 176 0.12 2.85 16.72
CA GLY A 176 -0.65 2.21 15.64
C GLY A 176 -2.15 2.55 15.65
N ALA A 177 -2.69 3.04 16.78
CA ALA A 177 -4.09 3.43 16.92
C ALA A 177 -4.35 4.91 16.55
N LEU A 178 -3.31 5.68 16.19
CA LEU A 178 -3.48 7.07 15.79
C LEU A 178 -4.43 7.20 14.58
N PRO A 179 -5.48 8.04 14.66
CA PRO A 179 -6.47 8.17 13.58
C PRO A 179 -5.87 8.74 12.29
N GLN A 180 -4.75 9.45 12.41
CA GLN A 180 -4.00 10.05 11.31
C GLN A 180 -3.60 9.02 10.24
N TRP A 181 -3.25 7.78 10.63
CA TRP A 181 -2.94 6.70 9.68
C TRP A 181 -4.07 6.48 8.67
N ARG A 182 -5.30 6.35 9.17
CA ARG A 182 -6.47 6.11 8.32
C ARG A 182 -6.79 7.33 7.46
N ARG A 183 -6.63 8.53 8.02
CA ARG A 183 -6.92 9.79 7.32
C ARG A 183 -5.98 10.06 6.16
N GLU A 184 -4.71 9.69 6.31
CA GLU A 184 -3.69 9.82 5.27
C GLU A 184 -3.82 8.74 4.19
N LYS A 185 -3.96 7.46 4.59
CA LYS A 185 -4.03 6.33 3.65
C LYS A 185 -5.19 6.43 2.67
N TRP A 186 -6.34 6.95 3.13
CA TRP A 186 -7.56 7.05 2.31
C TRP A 186 -8.09 8.48 2.20
N ALA A 187 -7.19 9.46 2.10
CA ALA A 187 -7.50 10.88 1.89
C ALA A 187 -8.08 11.15 0.48
N CYS A 188 -9.32 10.75 0.22
CA CYS A 188 -9.94 10.89 -1.10
C CYS A 188 -11.46 11.04 -1.02
N ARG A 189 -12.06 11.52 -2.12
CA ARG A 189 -13.52 11.45 -2.29
C ARG A 189 -13.97 9.99 -2.43
N ARG A 190 -15.20 9.72 -2.01
CA ARG A 190 -15.85 8.41 -2.09
C ARG A 190 -16.93 8.44 -3.16
N LYS A 191 -17.48 7.26 -3.48
CA LYS A 191 -18.54 7.07 -4.48
C LYS A 191 -18.16 7.51 -5.89
N THR A 192 -16.92 7.27 -6.28
CA THR A 192 -16.47 7.65 -7.62
C THR A 192 -17.11 6.75 -8.68
N LYS A 193 -17.51 7.35 -9.80
CA LYS A 193 -17.90 6.62 -11.02
C LYS A 193 -16.79 6.59 -12.07
N LYS A 194 -15.63 7.16 -11.75
CA LYS A 194 -14.49 7.23 -12.66
C LYS A 194 -13.95 5.83 -12.93
N VAL A 195 -13.43 5.65 -14.13
CA VAL A 195 -12.67 4.47 -14.53
C VAL A 195 -11.20 4.88 -14.64
N CYS A 196 -10.34 4.15 -13.93
CA CYS A 196 -8.92 4.43 -13.91
C CYS A 196 -8.11 3.16 -14.10
N SER A 197 -6.96 3.30 -14.74
CA SER A 197 -5.99 2.23 -14.94
C SER A 197 -4.77 2.49 -14.05
N ILE A 198 -4.30 1.47 -13.34
CA ILE A 198 -3.06 1.49 -12.55
C ILE A 198 -2.04 0.59 -13.26
N THR A 199 -0.83 1.09 -13.46
CA THR A 199 0.27 0.36 -14.08
C THR A 199 1.61 0.88 -13.59
N GLY A 200 2.68 0.09 -13.66
CA GLY A 200 4.04 0.61 -13.36
C GLY A 200 4.60 1.47 -14.51
N GLY A 201 3.88 1.57 -15.63
CA GLY A 201 4.23 2.38 -16.80
C GLY A 201 4.88 1.56 -17.91
N ASN A 202 5.50 2.25 -18.87
CA ASN A 202 6.18 1.58 -19.98
C ASN A 202 7.28 0.63 -19.48
N GLY A 203 7.31 -0.60 -20.01
CA GLY A 203 8.18 -1.67 -19.57
C GLY A 203 7.55 -2.63 -18.56
N THR A 204 6.40 -2.28 -17.98
CA THR A 204 5.61 -3.22 -17.16
C THR A 204 4.63 -4.00 -18.01
N ARG A 205 4.33 -5.23 -17.57
CA ARG A 205 3.46 -6.17 -18.29
C ARG A 205 2.07 -6.28 -17.66
N TYR A 206 1.74 -5.43 -16.69
CA TYR A 206 0.46 -5.43 -15.99
C TYR A 206 -0.25 -4.08 -16.02
N VAL A 207 -1.56 -4.16 -16.18
CA VAL A 207 -2.48 -3.03 -15.96
C VAL A 207 -3.68 -3.52 -15.16
N MET A 208 -3.99 -2.83 -14.07
CA MET A 208 -5.25 -2.98 -13.35
C MET A 208 -6.22 -1.91 -13.83
N VAL A 209 -7.32 -2.29 -14.46
CA VAL A 209 -8.41 -1.36 -14.79
C VAL A 209 -9.43 -1.45 -13.66
N ILE A 210 -9.75 -0.34 -13.01
CA ILE A 210 -10.70 -0.29 -11.89
C ILE A 210 -11.93 0.53 -12.29
N LEU A 211 -13.09 -0.12 -12.28
CA LEU A 211 -14.40 0.47 -12.47
C LEU A 211 -14.95 0.95 -11.12
N GLY A 212 -15.12 2.26 -10.93
CA GLY A 212 -15.53 2.81 -9.63
C GLY A 212 -16.96 2.47 -9.18
N ASN A 213 -17.87 2.21 -10.14
CA ASN A 213 -19.30 1.87 -9.94
C ASN A 213 -20.06 2.68 -8.86
N GLY A 214 -19.65 3.92 -8.58
CA GLY A 214 -20.30 4.76 -7.56
C GLY A 214 -20.13 4.28 -6.12
N VAL A 215 -19.30 3.27 -5.87
CA VAL A 215 -19.01 2.70 -4.54
C VAL A 215 -17.53 2.82 -4.16
N GLY A 216 -16.64 2.96 -5.15
CA GLY A 216 -15.19 3.02 -4.95
C GLY A 216 -14.65 4.36 -4.43
N LEU A 217 -13.39 4.33 -4.02
CA LEU A 217 -12.57 5.50 -3.69
C LEU A 217 -12.12 6.22 -4.97
N ASP A 218 -12.04 7.56 -4.95
CA ASP A 218 -11.47 8.33 -6.06
C ASP A 218 -9.96 8.12 -6.13
N LEU A 219 -9.53 7.21 -7.01
CA LEU A 219 -8.14 6.84 -7.16
C LEU A 219 -7.26 8.01 -7.62
N GLU A 220 -7.82 9.00 -8.34
CA GLU A 220 -7.07 10.19 -8.75
C GLU A 220 -6.65 11.05 -7.55
N ASP A 221 -7.56 11.22 -6.58
CA ASP A 221 -7.27 11.95 -5.35
C ASP A 221 -6.24 11.18 -4.51
N LEU A 222 -6.35 9.83 -4.46
CA LEU A 222 -5.35 8.99 -3.80
C LEU A 222 -3.98 9.12 -4.46
N ALA A 223 -3.90 9.04 -5.79
CA ALA A 223 -2.64 9.22 -6.51
C ALA A 223 -2.02 10.61 -6.27
N ALA A 224 -2.86 11.64 -6.10
CA ALA A 224 -2.45 13.00 -5.78
C ALA A 224 -2.30 13.28 -4.28
N ALA A 225 -2.15 12.26 -3.42
CA ALA A 225 -2.07 12.40 -1.97
C ALA A 225 -1.14 13.55 -1.51
N GLU A 226 -1.76 14.61 -1.00
CA GLU A 226 -1.06 15.79 -0.48
C GLU A 226 -0.51 15.53 0.93
N SER A 227 0.40 16.37 1.39
CA SER A 227 0.82 16.31 2.78
C SER A 227 -0.31 16.79 3.71
N PRO A 228 -0.47 16.21 4.91
CA PRO A 228 -1.48 16.65 5.87
C PRO A 228 -1.43 18.13 6.19
N ARG A 229 -0.24 18.75 6.05
CA ARG A 229 -0.01 20.18 6.25
C ARG A 229 -0.57 21.06 5.11
N MET A 230 -0.58 20.57 3.88
CA MET A 230 -1.10 21.31 2.71
C MET A 230 -2.59 21.09 2.47
N ARG A 231 -3.17 20.05 3.07
CA ARG A 231 -4.58 19.70 2.90
C ARG A 231 -5.49 20.82 3.41
N ARG A 232 -6.45 21.24 2.58
CA ARG A 232 -7.52 22.18 2.97
C ARG A 232 -8.32 21.59 4.12
N ARG A 233 -8.31 22.25 5.29
CA ARG A 233 -8.91 21.74 6.53
C ARG A 233 -10.17 22.49 6.94
N GLY A 234 -11.13 21.74 7.48
CA GLY A 234 -12.17 22.30 8.35
C GLY A 234 -11.63 22.63 9.74
N LYS A 235 -12.45 23.29 10.56
CA LYS A 235 -12.10 23.65 11.95
C LYS A 235 -11.76 22.43 12.81
N ASP A 236 -12.54 21.35 12.65
CA ASP A 236 -12.37 20.11 13.44
C ASP A 236 -11.10 19.33 13.04
N ASP A 237 -10.75 19.36 11.75
CA ASP A 237 -9.55 18.69 11.25
C ASP A 237 -8.25 19.30 11.82
N ASN A 238 -8.26 20.61 12.13
CA ASN A 238 -7.10 21.32 12.66
C ASN A 238 -6.78 20.87 14.08
N PHE A 239 -7.81 20.70 14.91
CA PHE A 239 -7.67 20.21 16.27
C PHE A 239 -7.09 18.80 16.30
N GLU A 240 -7.61 17.90 15.46
CA GLU A 240 -7.15 16.51 15.43
C GLU A 240 -5.72 16.34 14.91
N PHE A 241 -5.31 17.21 14.00
CA PHE A 241 -3.91 17.25 13.58
C PHE A 241 -2.99 17.70 14.68
N PHE A 242 -3.32 18.82 15.32
CA PHE A 242 -2.57 19.32 16.46
C PHE A 242 -2.50 18.28 17.58
N PHE A 243 -3.62 17.61 17.86
CA PHE A 243 -3.68 16.49 18.78
C PHE A 243 -2.71 15.38 18.38
N THR A 244 -2.69 14.96 17.12
CA THR A 244 -1.74 13.95 16.63
C THR A 244 -0.29 14.41 16.79
N GLN A 245 0.01 15.69 16.51
CA GLN A 245 1.37 16.23 16.68
C GLN A 245 1.80 16.19 18.15
N VAL A 246 0.93 16.61 19.07
CA VAL A 246 1.18 16.56 20.52
C VAL A 246 1.36 15.13 21.00
N VAL A 247 0.51 14.19 20.55
CA VAL A 247 0.63 12.78 20.92
C VAL A 247 1.92 12.17 20.37
N CYS A 248 2.33 12.50 19.14
CA CYS A 248 3.61 12.03 18.59
C CYS A 248 4.82 12.59 19.34
N LEU A 249 4.77 13.86 19.79
CA LEU A 249 5.79 14.46 20.65
C LEU A 249 5.88 13.74 22.01
N LEU A 250 4.75 13.46 22.63
CA LEU A 250 4.68 12.71 23.89
C LEU A 250 5.20 11.29 23.71
N LEU A 251 4.75 10.57 22.67
CA LEU A 251 5.20 9.22 22.35
C LEU A 251 6.72 9.19 22.09
N GLY A 252 7.26 10.14 21.31
CA GLY A 252 8.69 10.24 21.06
C GLY A 252 9.49 10.44 22.35
N THR A 253 8.99 11.30 23.25
CA THR A 253 9.62 11.50 24.57
C THR A 253 9.56 10.24 25.42
N LEU A 254 8.42 9.54 25.46
CA LEU A 254 8.25 8.28 26.17
C LEU A 254 9.17 7.18 25.61
N TRP A 255 9.39 7.12 24.30
CA TRP A 255 10.33 6.18 23.68
C TRP A 255 11.79 6.46 24.05
N ILE A 256 12.17 7.72 24.27
CA ILE A 256 13.50 8.09 24.79
C ILE A 256 13.65 7.63 26.24
N ILE A 257 12.66 7.91 27.09
CA ILE A 257 12.65 7.44 28.50
C ILE A 257 12.69 5.91 28.55
N PHE A 258 11.94 5.25 27.68
CA PHE A 258 11.93 3.81 27.52
C PHE A 258 13.33 3.28 27.17
N LEU A 259 14.02 3.90 26.21
CA LEU A 259 15.38 3.52 25.85
C LEU A 259 16.35 3.64 27.03
N ILE A 260 16.31 4.75 27.77
CA ILE A 260 17.15 4.95 28.97
C ILE A 260 16.87 3.86 30.02
N THR A 261 15.62 3.47 30.17
CA THR A 261 15.22 2.40 31.10
C THR A 261 15.76 1.04 30.65
N VAL A 262 15.70 0.75 29.35
CA VAL A 262 16.23 -0.48 28.76
C VAL A 262 17.76 -0.57 28.89
N THR A 263 18.49 0.53 28.69
CA THR A 263 19.96 0.54 28.81
C THR A 263 20.44 0.41 30.26
N ALA A 264 19.59 0.72 31.23
CA ALA A 264 19.89 0.51 32.65
C ALA A 264 19.79 -0.97 33.08
N LEU A 265 19.22 -1.85 32.26
CA LEU A 265 19.13 -3.28 32.56
C LEU A 265 20.49 -3.97 32.46
N LYS A 266 20.87 -4.68 33.53
CA LYS A 266 22.10 -5.47 33.59
C LYS A 266 21.87 -6.98 33.69
N GLU A 267 20.64 -7.39 33.97
CA GLU A 267 20.27 -8.78 34.24
C GLU A 267 19.24 -9.28 33.23
N ASP A 268 19.26 -10.58 32.94
CA ASP A 268 18.27 -11.29 32.12
C ASP A 268 18.05 -10.71 30.71
N THR A 269 19.04 -9.96 30.18
CA THR A 269 18.95 -9.22 28.90
C THR A 269 18.61 -10.10 27.69
N TRP A 270 18.92 -11.40 27.74
CA TRP A 270 18.57 -12.40 26.73
C TRP A 270 17.06 -12.55 26.51
N TYR A 271 16.23 -12.44 27.54
CA TYR A 271 14.79 -12.51 27.39
C TYR A 271 14.26 -11.27 26.66
N LEU A 272 14.80 -10.09 26.97
CA LEU A 272 14.44 -8.87 26.25
C LEU A 272 14.90 -8.93 24.80
N LEU A 273 16.10 -9.45 24.53
CA LEU A 273 16.59 -9.69 23.18
C LEU A 273 15.67 -10.65 22.41
N GLY A 274 15.22 -11.74 23.05
CA GLY A 274 14.27 -12.68 22.47
C GLY A 274 12.91 -12.04 22.16
N VAL A 275 12.36 -11.25 23.09
CA VAL A 275 11.12 -10.49 22.90
C VAL A 275 11.25 -9.54 21.71
N GLY A 276 12.25 -8.67 21.71
CA GLY A 276 12.40 -7.66 20.66
C GLY A 276 12.80 -8.25 19.30
N GLY A 277 13.57 -9.35 19.30
CA GLY A 277 13.93 -10.10 18.10
C GLY A 277 12.72 -10.79 17.46
N LEU A 278 11.87 -11.44 18.26
CA LEU A 278 10.63 -12.05 17.78
C LEU A 278 9.70 -11.01 17.14
N GLY A 279 9.56 -9.85 17.79
CA GLY A 279 8.78 -8.74 17.22
C GLY A 279 9.40 -8.18 15.94
N MET A 280 10.73 -8.12 15.84
CA MET A 280 11.41 -7.70 14.62
C MET A 280 11.12 -8.65 13.46
N VAL A 281 11.22 -9.96 13.69
CA VAL A 281 10.90 -10.98 12.67
C VAL A 281 9.46 -10.81 12.18
N GLN A 282 8.50 -10.64 13.10
CA GLN A 282 7.10 -10.42 12.74
C GLN A 282 6.92 -9.14 11.92
N ASN A 283 7.54 -8.02 12.33
CA ASN A 283 7.47 -6.75 11.60
C ASN A 283 8.09 -6.86 10.20
N VAL A 284 9.23 -7.56 10.05
CA VAL A 284 9.85 -7.82 8.73
C VAL A 284 8.90 -8.60 7.82
N VAL A 285 8.32 -9.68 8.34
CA VAL A 285 7.38 -10.51 7.57
C VAL A 285 6.19 -9.67 7.12
N VAL A 286 5.53 -8.97 8.04
CA VAL A 286 4.39 -8.10 7.71
C VAL A 286 4.74 -7.00 6.70
N ALA A 287 5.91 -6.36 6.85
CA ALA A 287 6.35 -5.32 5.94
C ALA A 287 6.66 -5.86 4.54
N GLY A 288 7.15 -7.09 4.43
CA GLY A 288 7.62 -7.70 3.19
C GLY A 288 6.56 -8.44 2.39
N THR A 289 5.65 -9.15 3.06
CA THR A 289 4.72 -10.08 2.41
C THR A 289 3.77 -9.41 1.41
N GLU A 290 3.47 -10.11 0.33
CA GLU A 290 2.34 -9.83 -0.56
C GLU A 290 1.03 -10.08 0.20
N ARG A 291 0.04 -9.20 0.02
CA ARG A 291 -1.27 -9.36 0.66
C ARG A 291 -2.41 -9.30 -0.35
N HIS A 292 -3.53 -9.89 0.04
CA HIS A 292 -4.74 -9.91 -0.76
C HIS A 292 -5.28 -8.48 -0.99
N ILE A 293 -5.84 -8.21 -2.17
CA ILE A 293 -6.31 -6.88 -2.58
C ILE A 293 -7.19 -6.19 -1.51
N GLY A 294 -8.08 -6.94 -0.86
CA GLY A 294 -8.96 -6.41 0.21
C GLY A 294 -8.22 -5.82 1.44
N THR A 295 -6.96 -6.21 1.69
CA THR A 295 -6.18 -5.66 2.81
C THR A 295 -5.65 -4.25 2.52
N SER A 296 -5.68 -3.81 1.26
CA SER A 296 -5.35 -2.42 0.88
C SER A 296 -6.39 -1.41 1.36
N GLY A 297 -7.59 -1.89 1.74
CA GLY A 297 -8.77 -1.05 1.97
C GLY A 297 -9.47 -0.59 0.68
N ILE A 298 -8.97 -1.03 -0.48
CA ILE A 298 -9.64 -0.91 -1.78
C ILE A 298 -10.19 -2.30 -2.12
N HIS A 299 -11.51 -2.47 -1.97
CA HIS A 299 -12.17 -3.75 -2.20
C HIS A 299 -12.57 -3.87 -3.66
N LEU A 300 -11.98 -4.85 -4.35
CA LEU A 300 -12.13 -5.06 -5.78
C LEU A 300 -12.57 -6.49 -6.06
N LYS A 301 -13.53 -6.65 -6.97
CA LYS A 301 -13.92 -7.94 -7.56
C LYS A 301 -13.29 -8.05 -8.94
N LYS A 302 -12.55 -9.13 -9.21
CA LYS A 302 -12.03 -9.43 -10.55
C LYS A 302 -13.19 -9.79 -11.47
N ILE A 303 -13.29 -9.11 -12.60
CA ILE A 303 -14.34 -9.33 -13.60
C ILE A 303 -13.80 -10.18 -14.74
N GLU A 304 -12.75 -9.70 -15.41
CA GLU A 304 -12.15 -10.38 -16.55
C GLU A 304 -10.69 -9.98 -16.75
N GLU A 305 -9.98 -10.77 -17.55
CA GLU A 305 -8.55 -10.59 -17.80
C GLU A 305 -8.25 -10.79 -19.29
N TYR A 306 -7.46 -9.87 -19.84
CA TYR A 306 -7.00 -9.85 -21.24
C TYR A 306 -5.50 -10.11 -21.25
N GLN A 307 -5.06 -11.14 -21.96
CA GLN A 307 -3.65 -11.46 -22.13
C GLN A 307 -3.34 -11.76 -23.59
N GLN A 308 -2.41 -11.01 -24.19
CA GLN A 308 -1.91 -11.30 -25.54
C GLN A 308 -0.38 -11.22 -25.61
N GLU A 309 0.18 -11.83 -26.65
CA GLU A 309 1.63 -11.79 -26.96
C GLU A 309 2.14 -10.38 -27.27
N LYS A 310 1.26 -9.50 -27.78
CA LYS A 310 1.58 -8.10 -28.08
C LYS A 310 0.74 -7.15 -27.25
N VAL A 311 1.38 -6.09 -26.80
CA VAL A 311 0.77 -4.98 -26.05
C VAL A 311 -0.40 -4.39 -26.84
N MET A 312 -0.19 -4.07 -28.12
CA MET A 312 -1.22 -3.45 -28.97
C MET A 312 -2.46 -4.34 -29.13
N ASP A 313 -2.26 -5.63 -29.41
CA ASP A 313 -3.34 -6.62 -29.50
C ASP A 313 -4.21 -6.61 -28.21
N THR A 314 -3.58 -6.54 -27.04
CA THR A 314 -4.28 -6.50 -25.74
C THR A 314 -5.07 -5.20 -25.55
N LEU A 315 -4.50 -4.06 -25.93
CA LEU A 315 -5.16 -2.74 -25.83
C LEU A 315 -6.38 -2.65 -26.75
N MET A 316 -6.27 -3.21 -27.95
CA MET A 316 -7.35 -3.27 -28.94
C MET A 316 -8.51 -4.16 -28.47
N ASP A 317 -8.19 -5.34 -27.92
CA ASP A 317 -9.19 -6.27 -27.36
C ASP A 317 -9.92 -5.64 -26.16
N LEU A 318 -9.21 -4.87 -25.34
CA LEU A 318 -9.81 -4.13 -24.22
C LEU A 318 -10.74 -3.02 -24.73
N GLU A 319 -10.31 -2.23 -25.71
CA GLU A 319 -11.10 -1.11 -26.25
C GLU A 319 -12.44 -1.57 -26.85
N GLU A 320 -12.45 -2.76 -27.47
CA GLU A 320 -13.67 -3.34 -28.03
C GLU A 320 -14.76 -3.58 -26.97
N HIS A 321 -14.36 -3.92 -25.74
CA HIS A 321 -15.27 -4.21 -24.64
C HIS A 321 -15.47 -3.01 -23.69
N TYR A 322 -14.43 -2.20 -23.51
CA TYR A 322 -14.45 -0.99 -22.67
C TYR A 322 -13.96 0.22 -23.47
N PRO A 323 -14.86 0.90 -24.18
CA PRO A 323 -14.50 2.08 -24.96
C PRO A 323 -13.77 3.14 -24.13
N LYS A 324 -12.79 3.79 -24.76
CA LYS A 324 -11.83 4.76 -24.21
C LYS A 324 -10.76 4.20 -23.29
N VAL A 325 -10.94 3.03 -22.67
CA VAL A 325 -9.96 2.48 -21.72
C VAL A 325 -8.69 2.08 -22.45
N GLY A 326 -8.79 1.26 -23.51
CA GLY A 326 -7.63 0.84 -24.31
C GLY A 326 -6.92 2.05 -24.93
N LYS A 327 -7.69 2.98 -25.50
CA LYS A 327 -7.17 4.21 -26.10
C LYS A 327 -6.39 5.08 -25.11
N SER A 328 -6.85 5.19 -23.86
CA SER A 328 -6.18 5.98 -22.83
C SER A 328 -4.77 5.47 -22.50
N LEU A 329 -4.56 4.15 -22.64
CA LEU A 329 -3.31 3.47 -22.32
C LEU A 329 -2.29 3.50 -23.47
N VAL A 330 -2.74 3.69 -24.73
CA VAL A 330 -1.87 3.70 -25.91
C VAL A 330 -0.71 4.67 -25.73
N THR A 331 -0.97 5.88 -25.25
CA THR A 331 0.05 6.91 -25.07
C THR A 331 1.09 6.57 -24.01
N GLU A 332 0.85 5.62 -23.10
CA GLU A 332 1.82 5.18 -22.09
C GLU A 332 2.77 4.12 -22.64
N PHE A 333 2.23 3.12 -23.34
CA PHE A 333 3.05 2.04 -23.89
C PHE A 333 3.69 2.38 -25.24
N PHE A 334 3.07 3.29 -26.00
CA PHE A 334 3.54 3.77 -27.29
C PHE A 334 3.63 5.30 -27.25
N PRO A 335 4.65 5.87 -26.58
CA PRO A 335 4.84 7.32 -26.52
C PRO A 335 5.26 7.92 -27.87
N SER A 336 5.79 7.08 -28.77
CA SER A 336 6.16 7.43 -30.14
C SER A 336 4.98 7.27 -31.11
N SER A 337 5.21 7.48 -32.39
CA SER A 337 4.20 7.25 -33.42
C SER A 337 3.81 5.78 -33.50
N LEU A 338 2.52 5.53 -33.76
CA LEU A 338 2.00 4.22 -34.08
C LEU A 338 2.33 3.85 -35.52
N HIS A 339 2.35 2.54 -35.82
CA HIS A 339 2.42 2.10 -37.20
C HIS A 339 1.14 2.49 -37.96
N GLU A 340 1.23 2.55 -39.28
CA GLU A 340 0.11 2.96 -40.13
C GLU A 340 -1.12 2.05 -39.92
N ALA A 341 -0.92 0.73 -39.88
CA ALA A 341 -2.00 -0.24 -39.63
C ALA A 341 -2.65 -0.07 -38.24
N GLU A 342 -1.87 0.29 -37.22
CA GLU A 342 -2.38 0.54 -35.86
C GLU A 342 -3.18 1.85 -35.83
N THR A 343 -2.67 2.88 -36.51
CA THR A 343 -3.34 4.18 -36.66
C THR A 343 -4.68 4.03 -37.38
N GLN A 344 -4.73 3.21 -38.43
CA GLN A 344 -5.95 2.88 -39.16
C GLN A 344 -6.97 2.16 -38.25
N TRP A 345 -6.52 1.23 -37.40
CA TRP A 345 -7.42 0.56 -36.45
C TRP A 345 -8.04 1.54 -35.44
N TRP A 346 -7.24 2.42 -34.83
CA TRP A 346 -7.74 3.41 -33.85
C TRP A 346 -8.59 4.52 -34.47
N THR A 347 -8.54 4.71 -35.80
CA THR A 347 -9.40 5.63 -36.55
C THR A 347 -10.68 4.98 -37.08
N GLY A 348 -10.80 3.64 -36.97
CA GLY A 348 -12.03 2.89 -37.26
C GLY A 348 -11.88 1.82 -38.35
N SER A 349 -10.78 1.80 -39.10
CA SER A 349 -10.50 0.79 -40.12
C SER A 349 -9.80 -0.42 -39.50
N LYS A 350 -10.59 -1.38 -38.98
CA LYS A 350 -10.07 -2.54 -38.25
C LYS A 350 -9.51 -3.66 -39.15
N GLU A 351 -10.05 -3.82 -40.36
CA GLU A 351 -9.84 -5.01 -41.20
C GLU A 351 -8.37 -5.25 -41.55
N GLY A 352 -7.63 -4.19 -41.88
CA GLY A 352 -6.23 -4.30 -42.27
C GLY A 352 -5.35 -4.87 -41.16
N TYR A 353 -5.51 -4.38 -39.93
CA TYR A 353 -4.76 -4.87 -38.77
C TYR A 353 -5.19 -6.29 -38.38
N GLU A 354 -6.50 -6.56 -38.35
CA GLU A 354 -7.02 -7.88 -37.97
C GLU A 354 -6.59 -8.98 -38.95
N LYS A 355 -6.50 -8.68 -40.25
CA LYS A 355 -5.95 -9.60 -41.24
C LYS A 355 -4.48 -9.92 -40.95
N LEU A 356 -3.66 -8.89 -40.73
CA LEU A 356 -2.24 -9.05 -40.39
C LEU A 356 -2.04 -9.81 -39.06
N ARG A 357 -2.90 -9.54 -38.07
CA ARG A 357 -2.91 -10.22 -36.77
C ARG A 357 -3.19 -11.71 -36.94
N ARG A 358 -4.22 -12.09 -37.70
CA ARG A 358 -4.56 -13.49 -37.98
C ARG A 358 -3.46 -14.23 -38.74
N GLU A 359 -2.83 -13.59 -39.72
CA GLU A 359 -1.76 -14.19 -40.53
C GLU A 359 -0.46 -14.39 -39.74
N ARG A 360 -0.06 -13.39 -38.95
CA ARG A 360 1.24 -13.42 -38.24
C ARG A 360 1.17 -14.01 -36.84
N ARG A 361 0.02 -13.92 -36.18
CA ARG A 361 -0.21 -14.28 -34.78
C ARG A 361 -1.56 -14.97 -34.62
N PRO A 362 -1.75 -16.18 -35.17
CA PRO A 362 -3.04 -16.89 -35.11
C PRO A 362 -3.52 -17.16 -33.67
N ASN A 363 -2.59 -17.29 -32.72
CA ASN A 363 -2.88 -17.48 -31.29
C ASN A 363 -3.30 -16.21 -30.56
N SER A 364 -3.10 -15.04 -31.19
CA SER A 364 -3.47 -13.72 -30.65
C SER A 364 -4.92 -13.37 -31.00
N SER A 365 -5.78 -14.29 -31.43
CA SER A 365 -7.20 -13.96 -31.61
C SER A 365 -7.82 -13.44 -30.30
N PRO A 366 -8.86 -12.58 -30.33
CA PRO A 366 -9.58 -12.18 -29.12
C PRO A 366 -10.05 -13.44 -28.39
N LYS A 367 -9.38 -13.79 -27.29
CA LYS A 367 -9.74 -14.96 -26.48
C LYS A 367 -10.99 -14.58 -25.71
N GLN A 368 -12.15 -14.82 -26.29
CA GLN A 368 -13.42 -14.65 -25.62
C GLN A 368 -13.56 -15.78 -24.59
N GLY A 369 -13.17 -15.49 -23.34
CA GLY A 369 -13.60 -16.31 -22.21
C GLY A 369 -15.13 -16.34 -22.12
N PRO A 370 -15.72 -17.30 -21.40
CA PRO A 370 -17.18 -17.32 -21.20
C PRO A 370 -17.65 -15.99 -20.61
N VAL A 371 -18.56 -15.32 -21.30
CA VAL A 371 -19.18 -14.08 -20.80
C VAL A 371 -20.11 -14.47 -19.66
N THR A 372 -19.63 -14.32 -18.44
CA THR A 372 -20.45 -14.49 -17.25
C THR A 372 -21.42 -13.32 -17.12
N TYR A 373 -22.47 -13.49 -16.31
CA TYR A 373 -23.43 -12.43 -16.01
C TYR A 373 -22.73 -11.16 -15.50
N ASP A 374 -21.76 -11.32 -14.60
CA ASP A 374 -20.95 -10.22 -14.05
C ASP A 374 -20.18 -9.46 -15.14
N VAL A 375 -19.59 -10.17 -16.11
CA VAL A 375 -18.87 -9.55 -17.23
C VAL A 375 -19.82 -8.76 -18.14
N ALA A 376 -20.97 -9.35 -18.48
CA ALA A 376 -21.97 -8.67 -19.30
C ALA A 376 -22.48 -7.39 -18.62
N GLN A 377 -22.76 -7.47 -17.31
CA GLN A 377 -23.21 -6.34 -16.51
C GLN A 377 -22.15 -5.23 -16.44
N ALA A 378 -20.89 -5.58 -16.17
CA ALA A 378 -19.80 -4.60 -16.08
C ALA A 378 -19.58 -3.85 -17.41
N ARG A 379 -19.60 -4.58 -18.54
CA ARG A 379 -19.45 -3.99 -19.88
C ARG A 379 -20.64 -3.06 -20.22
N GLN A 380 -21.87 -3.49 -19.93
CA GLN A 380 -23.07 -2.67 -20.13
C GLN A 380 -23.02 -1.39 -19.29
N HIS A 381 -22.71 -1.51 -18.00
CA HIS A 381 -22.63 -0.37 -17.10
C HIS A 381 -21.55 0.63 -17.52
N HIS A 382 -20.38 0.16 -17.97
CA HIS A 382 -19.36 1.03 -18.54
C HIS A 382 -19.86 1.76 -19.80
N ALA A 383 -20.52 1.05 -20.72
CA ALA A 383 -21.10 1.66 -21.91
C ALA A 383 -22.13 2.76 -21.58
N GLU A 384 -22.99 2.55 -20.58
CA GLU A 384 -23.95 3.54 -20.09
C GLU A 384 -23.27 4.79 -19.54
N ILE A 385 -22.19 4.66 -18.76
CA ILE A 385 -21.41 5.80 -18.25
C ILE A 385 -20.87 6.63 -19.41
N ILE A 386 -20.31 5.98 -20.44
CA ILE A 386 -19.78 6.66 -21.62
C ILE A 386 -20.89 7.34 -22.42
N MET A 387 -22.03 6.69 -22.62
CA MET A 387 -23.17 7.26 -23.34
C MET A 387 -23.78 8.46 -22.62
N LYS A 388 -24.02 8.35 -21.30
CA LYS A 388 -24.57 9.44 -20.48
C LYS A 388 -23.69 10.67 -20.53
N LYS A 389 -22.36 10.50 -20.50
CA LYS A 389 -21.40 11.60 -20.63
C LYS A 389 -21.38 12.23 -22.02
N LYS A 390 -21.62 11.45 -23.08
CA LYS A 390 -21.76 11.99 -24.45
C LYS A 390 -23.01 12.86 -24.61
N SER A 391 -24.09 12.55 -23.87
CA SER A 391 -25.35 13.32 -23.89
C SER A 391 -25.35 14.59 -23.02
N SER A 392 -24.43 14.71 -22.06
CA SER A 392 -24.29 15.92 -21.24
C SER A 392 -23.40 16.96 -21.91
N PRO A 393 -23.83 18.23 -22.06
CA PRO A 393 -22.96 19.29 -22.60
C PRO A 393 -21.73 19.47 -21.70
N PRO A 394 -20.57 19.89 -22.26
CA PRO A 394 -19.36 20.10 -21.47
C PRO A 394 -19.66 21.14 -20.39
N THR A 395 -19.64 20.70 -19.13
CA THR A 395 -19.80 21.62 -17.99
C THR A 395 -18.55 22.48 -17.93
N ILE A 396 -18.63 23.68 -18.48
CA ILE A 396 -17.68 24.76 -18.19
C ILE A 396 -17.89 25.06 -16.71
N GLN A 397 -16.99 24.55 -15.85
CA GLN A 397 -16.91 25.01 -14.47
C GLN A 397 -16.48 26.46 -14.50
N TYR A 398 -17.44 27.38 -14.48
CA TYR A 398 -17.17 28.74 -14.06
C TYR A 398 -16.71 28.68 -12.61
N ALA A 399 -15.43 29.01 -12.42
CA ALA A 399 -14.92 29.41 -11.12
C ALA A 399 -15.60 30.72 -10.74
N ASP A 400 -16.77 30.63 -10.13
CA ASP A 400 -17.35 31.78 -9.47
C ASP A 400 -16.52 32.07 -8.22
N ARG A 401 -15.72 33.12 -8.41
CA ARG A 401 -15.04 33.89 -7.40
C ARG A 401 -16.06 34.53 -6.46
N ASN A 402 -15.62 34.61 -5.21
CA ASN A 402 -15.81 35.65 -4.19
C ASN A 402 -16.87 35.44 -3.09
N PRO A 403 -16.65 36.06 -1.92
CA PRO A 403 -15.39 36.51 -1.28
C PRO A 403 -14.96 35.63 -0.11
#